data_AF-A0A2V6DE57-F1
#
_entry.id   AF-A0A2V6DE57-F1
#
_cell.length_a   1.000
_cell.length_b   1.000
_cell.length_c   1.000
_cell.angle_alpha   90.00
_cell.angle_beta   90.00
_cell.angle_gamma   90.00
#
_symmetry.space_group_name_H-M   'P 1'
#
loop_
_entity.id
_entity.type
_entity.pdbx_description
1 polymer ?
#
loop_
_entity_poly.entity_id
_entity_poly.type
_entity_poly.pdbx_seq_one_letter_code
_entity_poly.pdbx_strand_id
1 'polypeptide(L)' 'MNPVLLLVDDDEAIRTQMKWALSADYEIISAEDRAGAVENFKKKKPAVTLLDLGLPPRPADPDEGLATLA' A
#
# COMPACT_ATOMS: atom_id res chain seq x y z
N MET A 1 10.76 4.58 17.61
CA MET A 1 9.61 4.79 16.70
C MET A 1 9.64 3.66 15.70
N ASN A 2 8.50 2.99 15.50
CA ASN A 2 8.42 1.93 14.50
C ASN A 2 8.57 2.54 13.10
N PRO A 3 9.28 1.89 12.16
CA PRO A 3 9.34 2.34 10.78
C PRO A 3 7.94 2.36 10.16
N VAL A 4 7.71 3.31 9.25
CA VAL A 4 6.43 3.40 8.53
C VAL A 4 6.42 2.36 7.40
N LEU A 5 5.36 1.55 7.36
CA LEU A 5 5.05 0.64 6.26
C LEU A 5 3.82 1.18 5.52
N LEU A 6 3.96 1.38 4.21
CA LEU A 6 2.84 1.70 3.33
C LEU A 6 2.27 0.41 2.74
N LEU A 7 0.99 0.15 2.98
CA LEU A 7 0.26 -0.96 2.39
C LEU A 7 -0.70 -0.46 1.32
N VAL A 8 -0.53 -0.93 0.09
CA VAL A 8 -1.36 -0.55 -1.06
C VAL A 8 -2.05 -1.79 -1.59
N ASP A 9 -3.36 -1.84 -1.47
CA ASP A 9 -4.21 -2.96 -1.86
C ASP A 9 -5.65 -2.43 -1.90
N ASP A 10 -6.48 -2.79 -2.88
CA ASP A 10 -7.87 -2.33 -2.96
C ASP A 10 -8.82 -3.13 -2.05
N ASP A 11 -8.44 -4.33 -1.64
CA ASP A 11 -9.22 -5.19 -0.74
C ASP A 11 -9.00 -4.83 0.75
N GLU A 12 -10.05 -4.33 1.40
CA GLU A 12 -10.04 -3.98 2.82
C GLU A 12 -9.71 -5.17 3.74
N ALA A 13 -10.13 -6.38 3.37
CA ALA A 13 -9.86 -7.58 4.16
C ALA A 13 -8.36 -7.90 4.17
N ILE A 14 -7.68 -7.79 3.02
CA ILE A 14 -6.23 -7.96 2.94
C ILE A 14 -5.54 -6.89 3.76
N ARG A 15 -5.94 -5.62 3.60
CA ARG A 15 -5.37 -4.50 4.38
C ARG A 15 -5.49 -4.71 5.89
N THR A 16 -6.64 -5.19 6.35
CA THR A 16 -6.91 -5.46 7.76
C THR A 16 -6.06 -6.59 8.29
N GLN A 17 -5.95 -7.70 7.55
CA GLN A 17 -5.14 -8.86 7.94
C GLN A 17 -3.65 -8.51 8.05
N MET A 18 -3.10 -7.82 7.05
CA MET A 18 -1.71 -7.36 7.08
C MET A 18 -1.46 -6.36 8.20
N LYS A 19 -2.44 -5.47 8.46
CA LYS A 19 -2.34 -4.54 9.59
C LYS A 19 -2.21 -5.26 10.91
N TRP A 20 -3.03 -6.28 11.17
CA TRP A 20 -2.92 -7.08 12.39
C TRP A 20 -1.58 -7.80 12.47
N ALA A 21 -1.14 -8.43 11.37
CA ALA A 21 0.11 -9.20 11.33
C ALA A 21 1.37 -8.35 11.56
N LEU A 22 1.39 -7.08 11.13
CA LEU A 22 2.60 -6.25 11.09
C LEU A 22 2.60 -5.09 12.09
N SER A 23 1.49 -4.85 12.81
CA SER A 23 1.35 -3.69 13.71
C SER A 23 2.29 -3.67 14.92
N ALA A 24 2.85 -4.82 15.31
CA ALA A 24 3.85 -4.89 16.37
C ALA A 24 5.17 -4.19 15.97
N ASP A 25 5.54 -4.30 14.70
CA ASP A 25 6.85 -3.88 14.19
C ASP A 25 6.79 -2.58 13.37
N TYR A 26 5.63 -2.21 12.83
CA TYR A 26 5.47 -1.09 11.90
C TYR A 26 4.35 -0.12 12.30
N GLU A 27 4.55 1.16 11.98
CA GLU A 27 3.45 2.12 11.85
C GLU A 27 2.83 1.95 10.46
N ILE A 28 1.59 1.47 10.39
CA ILE A 28 0.96 1.10 9.12
C ILE A 28 0.08 2.23 8.61
N ILE A 29 0.36 2.67 7.39
CA ILE A 29 -0.50 3.55 6.59
C ILE A 29 -0.97 2.78 5.36
N SER A 30 -2.17 3.10 4.86
CA SER A 30 -2.76 2.38 3.73
C SER A 30 -3.25 3.28 2.61
N ALA A 31 -3.30 2.74 1.41
CA ALA A 31 -3.99 3.30 0.25
C ALA A 31 -4.72 2.20 -0.52
N GLU A 32 -5.75 2.59 -1.27
CA GLU A 32 -6.65 1.66 -1.99
C GLU A 32 -6.50 1.78 -3.51
N ASP A 33 -5.71 2.77 -3.95
CA ASP A 33 -5.46 3.06 -5.35
C ASP A 33 -4.06 3.66 -5.54
N ARG A 34 -3.66 3.79 -6.81
CA ARG A 34 -2.36 4.38 -7.17
C ARG A 34 -2.23 5.83 -6.71
N ALA A 35 -3.30 6.62 -6.77
CA ALA A 35 -3.23 8.04 -6.44
C ALA A 35 -2.90 8.25 -4.95
N GLY A 36 -3.62 7.56 -4.07
CA GLY A 36 -3.39 7.53 -2.64
C GLY A 36 -2.05 6.90 -2.28
N ALA A 37 -1.61 5.87 -3.00
CA ALA A 37 -0.29 5.26 -2.80
C ALA A 37 0.84 6.29 -3.03
N VAL A 38 0.82 6.98 -4.17
CA VAL A 38 1.82 8.00 -4.51
C VAL A 38 1.77 9.18 -3.54
N GLU A 39 0.57 9.63 -3.17
CA GLU A 39 0.39 10.72 -2.21
C GLU A 39 0.97 10.35 -0.83
N ASN A 40 0.60 9.18 -0.29
CA ASN A 40 1.06 8.71 1.00
C ASN A 40 2.57 8.46 1.00
N PHE A 41 3.13 7.87 -0.06
CA PHE A 41 4.57 7.66 -0.18
C PHE A 41 5.34 8.99 -0.10
N LYS A 42 4.89 10.01 -0.85
CA LYS A 42 5.50 11.35 -0.86
C LYS A 42 5.43 12.03 0.49
N LYS A 43 4.28 11.96 1.17
CA LYS A 43 4.04 12.62 2.46
C LYS A 43 4.73 11.92 3.63
N LYS A 44 4.72 10.59 3.65
CA LYS A 44 5.08 9.80 4.82
C LYS A 44 6.47 9.18 4.75
N LYS A 45 7.09 9.13 3.55
CA LYS A 45 8.44 8.58 3.33
C LYS A 45 8.61 7.21 4.00
N PRO A 46 7.75 6.23 3.66
CA PRO A 46 7.76 4.93 4.29
C PRO A 46 9.11 4.23 4.10
N ALA A 47 9.54 3.45 5.09
CA ALA A 47 10.76 2.66 5.00
C ALA A 47 10.60 1.46 4.05
N VAL A 48 9.36 0.97 3.91
CA VAL A 48 9.00 -0.14 3.02
C VAL A 48 7.56 0.04 2.52
N THR A 49 7.29 -0.44 1.30
CA THR A 49 5.96 -0.45 0.72
C THR A 49 5.61 -1.87 0.27
N LEU A 50 4.44 -2.35 0.70
CA LEU A 50 3.78 -3.52 0.13
C LEU A 50 2.77 -3.01 -0.88
N LEU A 51 2.93 -3.42 -2.14
CA LEU A 51 2.15 -2.94 -3.27
C LEU A 51 1.50 -4.11 -3.98
N ASP A 52 0.18 -4.17 -3.95
CA ASP A 52 -0.57 -5.00 -4.89
C ASP A 52 -0.43 -4.45 -6.32
N LEU A 53 -0.28 -5.37 -7.27
CA LEU A 53 -0.18 -5.02 -8.68
C LEU A 53 -1.55 -4.78 -9.30
N GLY A 54 -2.58 -5.49 -8.81
CA GLY A 54 -3.94 -5.45 -9.31
C GLY A 54 -4.76 -4.32 -8.73
N LEU A 55 -4.49 -3.07 -9.13
CA LEU A 55 -5.24 -1.92 -8.61
C LEU A 55 -6.38 -1.45 -9.55
N PRO A 56 -7.45 -0.84 -9.01
CA PRO A 56 -8.49 -0.16 -9.78
C PRO A 56 -7.90 0.86 -10.76
N PRO A 57 -8.41 0.96 -11.99
CA PRO A 57 -9.67 0.41 -12.47
C PRO A 57 -9.59 -1.02 -13.05
N ARG A 58 -8.41 -1.64 -13.06
CA ARG A 58 -8.18 -2.96 -13.67
C ARG A 58 -7.53 -3.91 -12.68
N PRO A 59 -8.24 -4.35 -11.62
CA PRO A 59 -7.65 -5.16 -10.55
C PRO A 59 -7.17 -6.56 -11.00
N ALA A 60 -7.59 -7.02 -12.18
CA ALA A 60 -7.09 -8.26 -12.79
C ALA A 60 -5.76 -8.08 -13.55
N ASP A 61 -5.34 -6.84 -13.82
CA ASP A 61 -4.14 -6.52 -14.60
C ASP A 61 -3.10 -5.82 -13.72
N PRO A 62 -1.80 -6.10 -13.90
CA PRO A 62 -0.74 -5.50 -13.08
C PRO A 62 -0.39 -4.06 -13.48
N ASP A 63 -0.97 -3.55 -14.56
CA ASP A 63 -0.60 -2.27 -15.18
C ASP A 63 -0.64 -1.10 -14.20
N GLU A 64 -1.71 -0.99 -13.39
CA GLU A 64 -1.90 0.15 -12.50
C GLU A 64 -0.92 0.11 -11.33
N GLY A 65 -0.70 -1.05 -10.72
CA GLY A 65 0.32 -1.21 -9.69
C GLY A 65 1.73 -0.96 -10.23
N LEU A 66 2.08 -1.50 -11.40
CA LEU A 66 3.38 -1.21 -12.05
C LEU A 66 3.56 0.28 -12.36
N ALA A 67 2.51 0.98 -12.80
CA ALA A 67 2.54 2.42 -13.04
C ALA A 67 2.77 3.25 -11.76
N THR A 68 2.66 2.65 -10.58
CA THR A 68 2.99 3.27 -9.28
C THR A 68 4.50 3.38 -9.06
N LEU A 69 5.31 2.57 -9.78
CA LEU A 69 6.78 2.53 -9.66
C LEU A 69 7.51 3.49 -10.62
N ALA A 70 6.78 4.15 -11.51
CA ALA A 70 7.32 5.01 -12.56
C ALA A 70 7.76 6.40 -12.09
#